data_AF-A0A537T5H2-F1
#
_entry.id   AF-A0A537T5H2-F1
#
_cell.length_a   1.000
_cell.length_b   1.000
_cell.length_c   1.000
_cell.angle_alpha   90.00
_cell.angle_beta   90.00
_cell.angle_gamma   90.00
#
_symmetry.space_group_name_H-M   'P 1'
#
loop_
_entity.id
_entity.type
_entity.pdbx_description
1 polymer ?
#
loop_
_entity_poly.entity_id
_entity_poly.type
_entity_poly.pdbx_seq_one_letter_code
_entity_poly.pdbx_strand_id
1 'polypeptide(L)'
;YSGVPAKTLAEFVALAKRKPGQLTYGSSGVGGAGHLAGELFKERAGIDVLHVPYKGGGPAMTDLLGGRLDMYVGVPSTVAPHVDAGKARALATTGAQRTSTMPDVPTVAESGYPGFEAINWYAFVAPGKTPKDLLDFWNRELTKVLNDPQVGAELAKHGLDPAPGRRDELAQYIERESLKWGKVVREAKITAE
;
A
#
# COMPACT_ATOMS: atom_id res chain seq x y z
N TYR A 1 4.96 22.48 1.75
CA TYR A 1 6.22 21.77 2.01
C TYR A 1 6.34 21.54 3.51
N SER A 2 6.02 20.33 3.97
CA SER A 2 6.41 19.88 5.31
C SER A 2 7.92 20.08 5.44
N GLY A 3 8.40 20.48 6.62
CA GLY A 3 9.80 20.84 6.86
C GLY A 3 10.82 19.70 6.74
N VAL A 4 10.45 18.58 6.12
CA VAL A 4 11.31 17.41 5.92
C VAL A 4 12.26 17.68 4.74
N PRO A 5 13.58 17.80 4.97
CA PRO A 5 14.54 18.14 3.93
C PRO A 5 14.96 16.88 3.13
N ALA A 6 14.00 16.15 2.58
CA ALA A 6 14.22 14.98 1.75
C ALA A 6 13.45 15.08 0.43
N LYS A 7 14.15 14.95 -0.69
CA LYS A 7 13.60 14.97 -2.05
C LYS A 7 13.55 13.59 -2.69
N THR A 8 14.28 12.63 -2.12
CA THR A 8 14.33 11.23 -2.57
C THR A 8 14.09 10.27 -1.40
N LEU A 9 13.71 9.03 -1.69
CA LEU A 9 13.57 8.01 -0.65
C LEU A 9 14.90 7.77 0.10
N ALA A 10 16.03 7.77 -0.62
CA ALA A 10 17.36 7.61 -0.04
C ALA A 10 17.71 8.73 0.95
N GLU A 11 17.39 9.98 0.61
CA GLU A 11 17.58 11.13 1.53
C GLU A 11 16.70 11.01 2.77
N PHE A 12 15.45 10.56 2.62
CA PHE A 12 14.55 10.32 3.75
C PHE A 12 15.07 9.22 4.66
N VAL A 13 15.53 8.09 4.10
CA VAL A 13 16.14 7.00 4.87
C VAL A 13 17.38 7.48 5.61
N ALA A 14 18.26 8.25 4.95
CA ALA A 14 19.44 8.81 5.59
C ALA A 14 19.07 9.77 6.73
N LEU A 15 18.00 10.57 6.58
CA LEU A 15 17.49 11.43 7.64
C LEU A 15 16.94 10.62 8.81
N ALA A 16 16.12 9.61 8.55
CA ALA A 16 15.53 8.75 9.57
C ALA A 16 16.62 7.99 10.38
N LYS A 17 17.67 7.50 9.71
CA LYS A 17 18.81 6.85 10.39
C LYS A 17 19.58 7.79 11.31
N ARG A 18 19.64 9.09 10.99
CA ARG A 18 20.27 10.10 11.87
C ARG A 18 19.39 10.52 13.04
N LYS A 19 18.09 10.23 12.98
CA LYS A 19 17.07 10.67 13.94
C LYS A 19 16.13 9.52 14.33
N PRO A 20 16.67 8.40 14.87
CA PRO A 20 15.84 7.25 15.21
C PRO A 20 14.76 7.65 16.23
N GLY A 21 13.52 7.23 15.96
CA GLY A 21 12.36 7.45 16.83
C GLY A 21 11.81 8.88 16.84
N GLN A 22 12.41 9.82 16.08
CA GLN A 22 11.96 11.22 16.05
C GLN A 22 11.04 11.55 14.89
N LEU A 23 11.18 10.85 13.76
CA LEU A 23 10.28 11.04 12.62
C LEU A 23 9.01 10.20 12.79
N THR A 24 7.92 10.71 12.26
CA THR A 24 6.59 10.10 12.31
C THR A 24 6.10 9.71 10.93
N TYR A 25 5.26 8.69 10.85
CA TYR A 25 4.53 8.38 9.64
C TYR A 25 3.05 8.07 9.89
N GLY A 26 2.20 8.66 9.07
CA GLY A 26 0.76 8.45 9.10
C GLY A 26 0.33 7.25 8.27
N SER A 27 -0.81 6.67 8.65
CA SER A 27 -1.59 5.72 7.84
C SER A 27 -3.09 5.94 8.05
N SER A 28 -3.93 5.24 7.29
CA SER A 28 -5.39 5.27 7.45
C SER A 28 -5.95 4.44 8.60
N GLY A 29 -5.11 3.78 9.41
CA GLY A 29 -5.55 3.01 10.59
C GLY A 29 -4.63 1.84 10.95
N VAL A 30 -4.80 1.30 12.16
CA VAL A 30 -4.06 0.13 12.63
C VAL A 30 -4.43 -1.12 11.82
N GLY A 31 -3.46 -1.99 11.50
CA GLY A 31 -3.66 -3.19 10.68
C GLY A 31 -3.97 -2.97 9.19
N GLY A 32 -4.21 -1.74 8.76
CA GLY A 32 -4.48 -1.41 7.35
C GLY A 32 -3.24 -1.48 6.46
N ALA A 33 -3.45 -1.54 5.14
CA ALA A 33 -2.37 -1.65 4.15
C ALA A 33 -1.26 -0.60 4.31
N GLY A 34 -1.61 0.66 4.59
CA GLY A 34 -0.61 1.72 4.79
C GLY A 34 0.23 1.54 6.05
N HIS A 35 -0.36 1.04 7.14
CA HIS A 35 0.37 0.70 8.36
C HIS A 35 1.35 -0.45 8.08
N LEU A 36 0.84 -1.56 7.53
CA LEU A 36 1.67 -2.73 7.25
C LEU A 36 2.79 -2.43 6.23
N ALA A 37 2.51 -1.63 5.21
CA ALA A 37 3.52 -1.17 4.24
C ALA A 37 4.61 -0.31 4.91
N GLY A 38 4.23 0.58 5.83
CA GLY A 38 5.17 1.38 6.63
C GLY A 38 6.05 0.52 7.52
N GLU A 39 5.49 -0.46 8.22
CA GLU A 39 6.26 -1.39 9.06
C GLU A 39 7.20 -2.28 8.24
N LEU A 40 6.73 -2.82 7.11
CA LEU A 40 7.61 -3.55 6.18
C LEU A 40 8.75 -2.66 5.67
N PHE A 41 8.47 -1.39 5.36
CA PHE A 41 9.51 -0.45 4.92
C PHE A 41 10.51 -0.15 6.04
N LYS A 42 10.05 0.07 7.27
CA LYS A 42 10.92 0.24 8.45
C LYS A 42 11.88 -0.92 8.62
N GLU A 43 11.36 -2.15 8.57
CA GLU A 43 12.15 -3.40 8.65
C GLU A 43 13.21 -3.44 7.54
N ARG A 44 12.79 -3.24 6.28
CA ARG A 44 13.68 -3.34 5.11
C ARG A 44 14.71 -2.23 5.03
N ALA A 45 14.36 -1.02 5.45
CA ALA A 45 15.24 0.14 5.44
C ALA A 45 16.16 0.23 6.66
N GLY A 46 15.84 -0.50 7.74
CA GLY A 46 16.54 -0.39 9.01
C GLY A 46 16.40 1.02 9.58
N ILE A 47 15.17 1.54 9.61
CA ILE A 47 14.85 2.87 10.13
C ILE A 47 13.85 2.77 11.28
N ASP A 48 13.96 3.69 12.22
CA ASP A 48 13.04 3.82 13.34
C ASP A 48 12.21 5.11 13.15
N VAL A 49 10.97 4.94 12.67
CA VAL A 49 9.99 6.01 12.53
C VAL A 49 8.68 5.59 13.21
N LEU A 50 8.08 6.52 13.95
CA LEU A 50 6.91 6.28 14.79
C LEU A 50 5.63 6.26 13.95
N HIS A 51 4.83 5.19 14.07
CA HIS A 51 3.53 5.12 13.44
C HIS A 51 2.51 5.98 14.17
N VAL A 52 1.75 6.77 13.41
CA VAL A 52 0.61 7.55 13.89
C VAL A 52 -0.65 7.10 13.13
N PRO A 53 -1.58 6.35 13.75
CA PRO A 53 -2.80 5.92 13.08
C PRO A 53 -3.83 7.05 13.00
N TYR A 54 -4.47 7.21 11.84
CA TYR A 54 -5.59 8.12 11.64
C TYR A 54 -6.87 7.36 11.30
N LYS A 55 -8.02 8.02 11.42
CA LYS A 55 -9.33 7.51 10.96
C LYS A 55 -9.52 7.80 9.46
N GLY A 56 -8.70 7.16 8.62
CA GLY A 56 -8.72 7.36 7.17
C GLY A 56 -7.63 8.30 6.64
N GLY A 57 -7.51 8.36 5.31
CA GLY A 57 -6.41 9.08 4.64
C GLY A 57 -6.52 10.60 4.63
N GLY A 58 -7.74 11.15 4.64
CA GLY A 58 -7.95 12.61 4.66
C GLY A 58 -7.32 13.29 5.88
N PRO A 59 -7.63 12.87 7.12
CA PRO A 59 -6.99 13.40 8.32
C PRO A 59 -5.46 13.26 8.33
N ALA A 60 -4.92 12.11 7.90
CA ALA A 60 -3.48 11.90 7.80
C ALA A 60 -2.83 12.86 6.80
N MET A 61 -3.46 13.07 5.65
CA MET A 61 -2.97 13.98 4.62
C MET A 61 -2.99 15.44 5.11
N THR A 62 -4.03 15.86 5.83
CA THR A 62 -4.10 17.19 6.45
C THR A 62 -2.93 17.42 7.40
N ASP A 63 -2.63 16.46 8.28
CA ASP A 63 -1.52 16.59 9.23
C ASP A 63 -0.15 16.55 8.54
N LEU A 64 0.01 15.79 7.46
CA LEU A 64 1.21 15.85 6.61
C LEU A 64 1.40 17.26 6.02
N LEU A 65 0.35 17.83 5.44
CA LEU A 65 0.39 19.17 4.85
C LEU A 65 0.64 20.26 5.90
N GLY A 66 0.11 20.08 7.11
CA GLY A 66 0.33 20.94 8.26
C GLY A 66 1.70 20.77 8.94
N GLY A 67 2.52 19.82 8.51
CA GLY A 67 3.84 19.55 9.08
C GLY A 67 3.81 18.85 10.45
N ARG A 68 2.69 18.21 10.79
CA ARG A 68 2.53 17.39 12.01
C ARG A 68 2.98 15.95 11.80
N LEU A 69 3.07 15.50 10.55
CA LEU A 69 3.66 14.23 10.14
C LEU A 69 4.85 14.46 9.21
N ASP A 70 5.87 13.61 9.32
CA ASP A 70 7.03 13.64 8.43
C ASP A 70 6.82 12.82 7.16
N MET A 71 6.06 11.73 7.26
CA MET A 71 5.74 10.83 6.16
C MET A 71 4.26 10.40 6.21
N TYR A 72 3.69 10.06 5.06
CA TYR A 72 2.37 9.44 4.97
C TYR A 72 2.44 8.27 4.00
N VAL A 73 2.02 7.09 4.45
CA VAL A 73 1.83 5.92 3.58
C VAL A 73 0.36 5.85 3.22
N GLY A 74 0.02 6.44 2.09
CA GLY A 74 -1.35 6.64 1.62
C GLY A 74 -1.69 5.87 0.35
N VAL A 75 -2.95 6.00 -0.07
CA VAL A 75 -3.42 5.51 -1.37
C VAL A 75 -3.33 6.64 -2.40
N PRO A 76 -3.12 6.34 -3.70
CA PRO A 76 -2.98 7.37 -4.73
C PRO A 76 -4.13 8.38 -4.76
N SER A 77 -5.38 7.95 -4.52
CA SER A 77 -6.55 8.83 -4.53
C SER A 77 -6.51 9.93 -3.47
N THR A 78 -5.84 9.72 -2.33
CA THR A 78 -5.68 10.74 -1.28
C THR A 78 -4.42 11.58 -1.46
N VAL A 79 -3.42 11.07 -2.18
CA VAL A 79 -2.10 11.69 -2.30
C VAL A 79 -1.93 12.49 -3.60
N ALA A 80 -2.39 11.93 -4.74
CA ALA A 80 -2.15 12.49 -6.07
C ALA A 80 -2.57 13.96 -6.21
N PRO A 81 -3.78 14.38 -5.79
CA PRO A 81 -4.20 15.78 -5.94
C PRO A 81 -3.27 16.78 -5.24
N HIS A 82 -2.61 16.37 -4.15
CA HIS A 82 -1.68 17.22 -3.41
C HIS A 82 -0.27 17.19 -3.97
N VAL A 83 0.14 16.08 -4.59
CA VAL A 83 1.41 15.97 -5.31
C VAL A 83 1.33 16.82 -6.59
N ASP A 84 0.25 16.70 -7.36
CA ASP A 84 0.01 17.47 -8.58
C ASP A 84 -0.05 18.97 -8.31
N ALA A 85 -0.66 19.37 -7.19
CA ALA A 85 -0.68 20.76 -6.73
C ALA A 85 0.65 21.26 -6.12
N GLY A 86 1.70 20.43 -6.09
CA GLY A 86 3.01 20.76 -5.52
C GLY A 86 3.01 20.98 -4.00
N LYS A 87 1.96 20.53 -3.30
CA LYS A 87 1.79 20.69 -1.85
C LYS A 87 2.44 19.55 -1.06
N ALA A 88 2.55 18.37 -1.66
CA ALA A 88 3.23 17.20 -1.14
C ALA A 88 4.22 16.64 -2.18
N ARG A 89 5.09 15.73 -1.74
CA ARG A 89 6.07 15.06 -2.61
C ARG A 89 5.96 13.55 -2.43
N ALA A 90 5.67 12.85 -3.51
CA ALA A 90 5.77 11.39 -3.53
C ALA A 90 7.24 10.99 -3.69
N LEU A 91 7.77 10.23 -2.72
CA LEU A 91 9.16 9.76 -2.74
C LEU A 91 9.31 8.40 -3.42
N ALA A 92 8.30 7.53 -3.26
CA ALA A 92 8.23 6.22 -3.88
C ALA A 92 6.79 5.68 -3.87
N THR A 93 6.51 4.73 -4.76
CA THR A 93 5.30 3.90 -4.76
C THR A 93 5.62 2.50 -4.22
N THR A 94 4.62 1.82 -3.64
CA THR A 94 4.81 0.53 -2.95
C THR A 94 4.57 -0.70 -3.82
N GLY A 95 4.17 -0.51 -5.08
CA GLY A 95 3.99 -1.61 -6.04
C GLY A 95 5.31 -2.15 -6.58
N ALA A 96 5.29 -3.37 -7.12
CA ALA A 96 6.46 -3.94 -7.80
C ALA A 96 6.85 -3.16 -9.06
N GLN A 97 5.90 -2.47 -9.69
CA GLN A 97 6.08 -1.63 -10.88
C GLN A 97 5.50 -0.24 -10.64
N ARG A 98 5.97 0.74 -11.42
CA ARG A 98 5.43 2.10 -11.37
C ARG A 98 3.98 2.11 -11.83
N THR A 99 3.14 2.88 -11.14
CA THR A 99 1.75 3.07 -11.53
C THR A 99 1.65 4.08 -12.67
N SER A 100 0.69 3.88 -13.58
CA SER A 100 0.34 4.82 -14.64
C SER A 100 -0.12 6.18 -14.11
N THR A 101 -0.61 6.24 -12.87
CA THR A 101 -1.08 7.48 -12.23
C THR A 101 0.06 8.38 -11.74
N MET A 102 1.27 7.83 -11.55
CA MET A 102 2.46 8.55 -11.10
C MET A 102 3.73 7.95 -11.74
N PRO A 103 3.88 8.01 -13.08
CA PRO A 103 4.93 7.30 -13.81
C PRO A 103 6.35 7.80 -13.47
N ASP A 104 6.46 9.06 -13.04
CA ASP A 104 7.73 9.68 -12.66
C ASP A 104 8.21 9.31 -11.26
N VAL A 105 7.33 8.74 -10.43
CA VAL A 105 7.65 8.35 -9.05
C VAL A 105 8.20 6.91 -9.07
N PRO A 106 9.45 6.70 -8.59
CA PRO A 106 10.03 5.36 -8.57
C PRO A 106 9.29 4.44 -7.60
N THR A 107 9.47 3.13 -7.74
CA THR A 107 9.02 2.19 -6.70
C THR A 107 10.01 2.17 -5.52
N VAL A 108 9.57 1.68 -4.36
CA VAL A 108 10.48 1.40 -3.23
C VAL A 108 11.54 0.37 -3.65
N ALA A 109 11.16 -0.60 -4.49
CA ALA A 109 12.08 -1.60 -5.01
C ALA A 109 13.19 -0.99 -5.89
N GLU A 110 12.83 -0.09 -6.81
CA GLU A 110 13.78 0.68 -7.63
C GLU A 110 14.66 1.60 -6.79
N SER A 111 14.16 2.01 -5.61
CA SER A 111 14.84 2.96 -4.71
C SER A 111 15.81 2.30 -3.73
N GLY A 112 16.24 1.05 -3.99
CA GLY A 112 17.26 0.35 -3.22
C GLY A 112 16.75 -0.77 -2.32
N TYR A 113 15.49 -1.19 -2.47
CA TYR A 113 14.88 -2.26 -1.67
C TYR A 113 14.29 -3.37 -2.54
N PRO A 114 15.12 -4.10 -3.32
CA PRO A 114 14.65 -5.08 -4.28
C PRO A 114 13.73 -6.12 -3.64
N GLY A 115 12.64 -6.45 -4.35
CA GLY A 115 11.59 -7.34 -3.86
C GLY A 115 10.62 -6.72 -2.86
N PHE A 116 10.72 -5.42 -2.58
CA PHE A 116 9.69 -4.71 -1.83
C PHE A 116 8.41 -4.62 -2.64
N GLU A 117 7.32 -5.14 -2.07
CA GLU A 117 5.97 -4.95 -2.60
C GLU A 117 4.95 -4.96 -1.46
N ALA A 118 4.17 -3.89 -1.40
CA ALA A 118 3.09 -3.70 -0.44
C ALA A 118 1.92 -2.99 -1.13
N ILE A 119 1.15 -3.74 -1.90
CA ILE A 119 -0.06 -3.26 -2.58
C ILE A 119 -1.31 -3.70 -1.83
N ASN A 120 -2.39 -2.94 -2.02
CA ASN A 120 -3.71 -3.36 -1.61
C ASN A 120 -4.35 -4.18 -2.74
N TRP A 121 -5.04 -5.26 -2.41
CA TRP A 121 -5.71 -6.12 -3.37
C TRP A 121 -7.07 -6.56 -2.83
N TYR A 122 -7.95 -6.94 -3.76
CA TYR A 122 -9.32 -7.34 -3.45
C TYR A 122 -9.62 -8.68 -4.12
N ALA A 123 -10.43 -9.50 -3.46
CA ALA A 123 -10.86 -10.77 -4.00
C ALA A 123 -12.29 -11.10 -3.59
N PHE A 124 -12.98 -11.84 -4.45
CA PHE A 124 -14.25 -12.45 -4.11
C PHE A 124 -13.99 -13.76 -3.38
N VAL A 125 -14.55 -13.88 -2.18
CA VAL A 125 -14.46 -15.08 -1.34
C VAL A 125 -15.86 -15.56 -0.98
N ALA A 126 -15.98 -16.86 -0.73
CA ALA A 126 -17.23 -17.50 -0.35
C ALA A 126 -17.02 -18.35 0.92
N PRO A 127 -18.08 -18.65 1.69
CA PRO A 127 -17.99 -19.55 2.84
C PRO A 127 -17.34 -20.90 2.48
N GLY A 128 -16.55 -21.45 3.40
CA GLY A 128 -15.79 -22.69 3.14
C GLY A 128 -16.63 -23.94 2.83
N LYS A 129 -17.95 -23.89 3.06
CA LYS A 129 -18.90 -24.98 2.76
C LYS A 129 -19.69 -24.77 1.46
N THR A 130 -19.36 -23.75 0.67
CA THR A 130 -20.06 -23.51 -0.60
C THR A 130 -19.82 -24.68 -1.58
N PRO A 131 -20.88 -25.20 -2.24
CA PRO A 131 -20.76 -26.28 -3.22
C PRO A 131 -19.79 -25.97 -4.36
N LYS A 132 -19.05 -27.00 -4.82
CA LYS A 132 -17.98 -26.83 -5.81
C LYS A 132 -18.51 -26.33 -7.16
N ASP A 133 -19.63 -26.87 -7.61
CA ASP A 133 -20.32 -26.48 -8.85
C ASP A 133 -20.71 -25.01 -8.86
N LEU A 134 -21.19 -24.48 -7.73
CA LEU A 134 -21.50 -23.06 -7.57
C LEU A 134 -20.23 -22.18 -7.60
N LEU A 135 -19.16 -22.62 -6.94
CA LEU A 135 -17.87 -21.93 -6.99
C LEU A 135 -17.25 -21.93 -8.40
N ASP A 136 -17.37 -23.04 -9.14
CA ASP A 136 -16.92 -23.14 -10.53
C ASP A 136 -17.75 -22.21 -11.43
N PHE A 137 -19.06 -22.16 -11.24
CA PHE A 137 -19.96 -21.23 -11.93
C PHE A 137 -19.56 -19.78 -11.67
N TRP A 138 -19.40 -19.37 -10.41
CA TRP A 138 -19.03 -17.99 -10.07
C TRP A 138 -17.65 -17.61 -10.58
N ASN A 139 -16.64 -18.47 -10.45
CA ASN A 139 -15.30 -18.16 -10.97
C ASN A 139 -15.33 -17.94 -12.48
N ARG A 140 -16.08 -18.75 -13.23
CA ARG A 140 -16.24 -18.57 -14.68
C ARG A 140 -16.90 -17.24 -15.02
N GLU A 141 -18.01 -16.88 -14.38
CA GLU A 141 -18.71 -15.62 -14.69
C GLU A 141 -17.91 -14.39 -14.22
N LEU A 142 -17.30 -14.42 -13.03
CA LEU A 142 -16.44 -13.33 -12.55
C LEU A 142 -15.21 -13.13 -13.44
N THR A 143 -14.62 -14.21 -13.95
CA THR A 143 -13.50 -14.13 -14.91
C THR A 143 -13.94 -13.45 -16.21
N LYS A 144 -15.14 -13.73 -16.73
CA LYS A 144 -15.67 -13.02 -17.90
C LYS A 144 -15.82 -11.53 -17.61
N VAL A 145 -16.42 -11.17 -16.47
CA VAL A 145 -16.63 -9.77 -16.05
C VAL A 145 -15.30 -9.03 -15.90
N LEU A 146 -14.30 -9.63 -15.27
CA LEU A 146 -12.98 -9.01 -15.10
C LEU A 146 -12.19 -8.88 -16.41
N ASN A 147 -12.52 -9.66 -17.44
CA ASN A 147 -11.95 -9.53 -18.78
C ASN A 147 -12.74 -8.56 -19.68
N ASP A 148 -13.88 -8.02 -19.22
CA ASP A 148 -14.63 -7.03 -19.98
C ASP A 148 -13.87 -5.69 -19.98
N PRO A 149 -13.53 -5.12 -21.16
CA PRO A 149 -12.80 -3.85 -21.24
C PRO A 149 -13.51 -2.67 -20.58
N GLN A 150 -14.85 -2.65 -20.56
CA GLN A 150 -15.60 -1.59 -19.89
C GLN A 150 -15.43 -1.68 -18.37
N VAL A 151 -15.46 -2.90 -17.82
CA VAL A 151 -15.21 -3.13 -16.40
C VAL A 151 -13.78 -2.75 -16.04
N GLY A 152 -12.81 -3.15 -16.87
CA GLY A 152 -11.41 -2.74 -16.69
C GLY A 152 -11.23 -1.22 -16.69
N ALA A 153 -11.91 -0.51 -17.61
CA ALA A 153 -11.87 0.94 -17.66
C ALA A 153 -12.48 1.61 -16.42
N GLU A 154 -13.62 1.10 -15.92
CA GLU A 154 -14.22 1.62 -14.68
C GLU A 154 -13.35 1.34 -13.45
N LEU A 155 -12.76 0.14 -13.33
CA LEU A 155 -11.83 -0.19 -12.26
C LEU A 155 -10.58 0.70 -12.29
N ALA A 156 -10.04 0.97 -13.48
CA ALA A 156 -8.89 1.84 -13.66
C ALA A 156 -9.16 3.29 -13.20
N LYS A 157 -10.39 3.81 -13.34
CA LYS A 157 -10.77 5.13 -12.77
C LYS A 157 -10.65 5.17 -11.25
N HIS A 158 -10.72 4.02 -10.59
CA HIS A 158 -10.53 3.87 -9.15
C HIS A 158 -9.12 3.37 -8.77
N GLY A 159 -8.20 3.28 -9.73
CA GLY A 159 -6.83 2.80 -9.52
C GLY A 159 -6.74 1.31 -9.23
N LEU A 160 -7.71 0.52 -9.72
CA LEU A 160 -7.73 -0.93 -9.60
C LEU A 160 -7.44 -1.58 -10.96
N ASP A 161 -6.54 -2.55 -10.97
CA ASP A 161 -6.26 -3.37 -12.14
C ASP A 161 -7.01 -4.72 -12.03
N PRO A 162 -7.77 -5.13 -13.06
CA PRO A 162 -8.42 -6.45 -13.06
C PRO A 162 -7.39 -7.57 -13.01
N ALA A 163 -7.61 -8.55 -12.13
CA ALA A 163 -6.79 -9.74 -12.00
C ALA A 163 -7.65 -11.02 -12.15
N PRO A 164 -8.13 -11.34 -13.38
CA PRO A 164 -8.83 -12.59 -13.63
C PRO A 164 -7.89 -13.78 -13.39
N GLY A 165 -8.40 -14.87 -12.80
CA GLY A 165 -7.57 -16.02 -12.47
C GLY A 165 -8.34 -17.20 -11.92
N ARG A 166 -7.62 -18.29 -11.67
CA ARG A 166 -8.18 -19.52 -11.12
C ARG A 166 -8.31 -19.42 -9.59
N ARG A 167 -9.25 -20.19 -9.04
CA ARG A 167 -9.48 -20.26 -7.59
C ARG A 167 -8.27 -20.74 -6.80
N ASP A 168 -7.52 -21.71 -7.34
CA ASP A 168 -6.32 -22.26 -6.69
C ASP A 168 -5.15 -21.27 -6.70
N GLU A 169 -5.00 -20.49 -7.77
CA GLU A 169 -4.03 -19.39 -7.83
C GLU A 169 -4.33 -18.33 -6.76
N LEU A 170 -5.60 -17.94 -6.60
CA LEU A 170 -6.04 -17.03 -5.54
C LEU A 170 -5.77 -17.62 -4.15
N ALA A 171 -6.05 -18.90 -3.93
CA ALA A 171 -5.80 -19.57 -2.66
C ALA A 171 -4.30 -19.54 -2.29
N GLN A 172 -3.42 -19.85 -3.24
CA GLN A 172 -1.97 -19.76 -3.05
C GLN A 172 -1.51 -18.33 -2.80
N TYR A 173 -2.12 -17.35 -3.47
CA TYR A 173 -1.82 -15.93 -3.25
C TYR A 173 -2.21 -15.49 -1.84
N ILE A 174 -3.40 -15.85 -1.36
CA ILE A 174 -3.86 -15.60 0.01
C ILE A 174 -2.88 -16.21 1.03
N GLU A 175 -2.41 -17.44 0.80
CA GLU A 175 -1.46 -18.11 1.68
C GLU A 175 -0.13 -17.35 1.76
N ARG A 176 0.46 -16.97 0.60
CA ARG A 176 1.70 -16.20 0.55
C ARG A 176 1.58 -14.85 1.25
N GLU A 177 0.49 -14.13 0.99
CA GLU A 177 0.23 -12.84 1.63
C GLU A 177 0.02 -13.00 3.15
N SER A 178 -0.70 -14.03 3.58
CA SER A 178 -0.91 -14.31 5.00
C SER A 178 0.40 -14.61 5.72
N LEU A 179 1.32 -15.35 5.09
CA LEU A 179 2.65 -15.61 5.64
C LEU A 179 3.49 -14.34 5.74
N LYS A 180 3.52 -13.53 4.66
CA LYS A 180 4.25 -12.25 4.60
C LYS A 180 3.77 -11.30 5.68
N TRP A 181 2.48 -11.01 5.72
CA TRP A 181 1.91 -10.03 6.65
C TRP A 181 1.87 -10.55 8.09
N GLY A 182 1.67 -11.86 8.30
CA GLY A 182 1.79 -12.46 9.62
C GLY A 182 3.18 -12.31 10.22
N LYS A 183 4.25 -12.38 9.40
CA LYS A 183 5.63 -12.11 9.84
C LYS A 183 5.77 -10.64 10.28
N VAL A 184 5.37 -9.70 9.43
CA VAL A 184 5.43 -8.25 9.72
C VAL A 184 4.68 -7.91 11.00
N VAL A 185 3.46 -8.41 11.17
CA VAL A 185 2.65 -8.17 12.37
C VAL A 185 3.35 -8.66 13.64
N ARG A 186 3.96 -9.85 13.61
CA ARG A 186 4.69 -10.39 14.77
C ARG A 186 5.96 -9.62 15.08
N GLU A 187 6.76 -9.28 14.07
CA GLU A 187 8.04 -8.57 14.23
C GLU A 187 7.83 -7.13 14.68
N ALA A 188 6.84 -6.45 14.12
CA ALA A 188 6.45 -5.09 14.51
C ALA A 188 5.55 -5.04 15.75
N LYS A 189 5.20 -6.20 16.34
CA LYS A 189 4.33 -6.33 17.54
C LYS A 189 3.00 -5.58 17.39
N ILE A 190 2.41 -5.64 16.21
CA ILE A 190 1.15 -4.96 15.91
C ILE A 190 0.00 -5.72 16.57
N THR A 191 -0.82 -5.02 17.35
CA THR A 191 -2.04 -5.55 17.95
C THR A 191 -3.25 -4.77 17.47
N ALA A 192 -4.34 -5.46 17.13
CA ALA A 192 -5.65 -4.83 17.03
C ALA A 192 -6.27 -4.85 18.42
N GLU A 193 -6.75 -3.70 18.89
CA GLU A 193 -7.61 -3.62 20.08
C GLU A 193 -9.00 -4.21 19.81
#